data_AF-M0CNW9-F1
#
_entry.id   AF-M0CNW9-F1
#
_cell.length_a   1.000
_cell.length_b   1.000
_cell.length_c   1.000
_cell.angle_alpha   90.00
_cell.angle_beta   90.00
_cell.angle_gamma   90.00
#
_symmetry.space_group_name_H-M   'P 1'
#
loop_
_entity.id
_entity.type
_entity.pdbx_description
1 polymer ?
#
loop_
_entity_poly.entity_id
_entity_poly.type
_entity_poly.pdbx_seq_one_letter_code
_entity_poly.pdbx_strand_id
1 'polypeptide(L)'
;MSPLVSTNAPLAALPGLSNQALTLLLAAVGVVVLLWGFERYRTTFSRVELGIAVAVAFGLLTVAFAPGLYWTLAGAFNLESRFILIQILTNVTFLVLIFYLVSQLNTSQRTIGDLTRSLTVQQASAVAEYDERTLYVVIPAYNEADTIGDVLAALPERIHGHLVQAVVVSDGSDDATRRAADEYEAVVVEHPINQGQGGALQTGFDIASDHGADIVVTMDADGQHPVDQLPDLVRPIVDDEADYVLGSRYRGEDNSGNSMTRRGGIRTFTWLINRLAKTDITDCTNGFRAIRGSRLADLTLTEERFSAPELIIESRKNGLRIVEVPVTIHEREAGETKKPKLGYAVGLARTIFVTWIR
;
A
#
# COMPACT_ATOMS: atom_id res chain seq x y z
N MET A 1 -48.53 -65.22 40.02
CA MET A 1 -47.51 -64.78 40.99
C MET A 1 -46.28 -64.35 40.19
N SER A 2 -45.89 -63.08 40.24
CA SER A 2 -44.67 -62.58 39.60
C SER A 2 -43.44 -63.30 40.16
N PRO A 3 -42.34 -63.46 39.40
CA PRO A 3 -41.33 -62.40 39.38
C PRO A 3 -40.48 -62.23 38.08
N LEU A 4 -40.03 -60.98 37.90
CA LEU A 4 -38.66 -60.51 37.55
C LEU A 4 -38.00 -60.75 36.16
N VAL A 5 -37.73 -59.60 35.51
CA VAL A 5 -36.46 -59.16 34.87
C VAL A 5 -36.18 -59.55 33.41
N SER A 6 -36.20 -58.53 32.54
CA SER A 6 -35.01 -58.02 31.81
C SER A 6 -35.35 -56.63 31.25
N THR A 7 -34.93 -55.54 31.91
CA THR A 7 -33.72 -54.77 31.57
C THR A 7 -33.25 -54.93 30.13
N ASN A 8 -33.68 -54.01 29.26
CA ASN A 8 -32.86 -53.47 28.18
C ASN A 8 -33.34 -52.04 27.91
N ALA A 9 -32.93 -51.13 28.80
CA ALA A 9 -32.76 -49.75 28.39
C ALA A 9 -31.54 -49.72 27.44
N PRO A 10 -31.68 -49.35 26.16
CA PRO A 10 -30.51 -49.05 25.37
C PRO A 10 -29.90 -47.76 25.96
N LEU A 11 -28.69 -47.94 26.50
CA LEU A 11 -27.80 -46.86 26.93
C LEU A 11 -27.68 -45.79 25.82
N ALA A 12 -27.75 -44.53 26.27
CA ALA A 12 -27.08 -43.38 25.67
C ALA A 12 -27.41 -43.05 24.20
N ALA A 13 -28.64 -42.58 23.95
CA ALA A 13 -28.92 -41.75 22.79
C ALA A 13 -28.89 -40.27 23.21
N LEU A 14 -27.82 -39.55 22.84
CA LEU A 14 -27.72 -38.12 22.49
C LEU A 14 -26.21 -37.73 22.44
N PRO A 15 -25.74 -36.81 21.58
CA PRO A 15 -26.22 -36.45 20.24
C PRO A 15 -25.10 -36.08 19.23
N GLY A 16 -25.33 -36.16 17.91
CA GLY A 16 -24.32 -35.68 16.95
C GLY A 16 -24.54 -36.00 15.50
N LEU A 17 -25.57 -35.45 14.84
CA LEU A 17 -26.08 -35.88 13.52
C LEU A 17 -26.69 -37.30 13.55
N SER A 18 -27.71 -37.56 12.73
CA SER A 18 -28.34 -38.89 12.62
C SER A 18 -27.40 -39.95 12.01
N ASN A 19 -26.20 -39.56 11.61
CA ASN A 19 -25.21 -40.38 10.94
C ASN A 19 -23.90 -40.40 11.74
N GLN A 20 -23.63 -41.52 12.43
CA GLN A 20 -22.43 -41.74 13.23
C GLN A 20 -21.13 -41.57 12.43
N ALA A 21 -21.13 -41.88 11.13
CA ALA A 21 -19.95 -41.71 10.28
C ALA A 21 -19.58 -40.24 10.11
N LEU A 22 -20.57 -39.35 10.00
CA LEU A 22 -20.34 -37.91 9.87
C LEU A 22 -19.83 -37.31 11.19
N THR A 23 -20.33 -37.78 12.33
CA THR A 23 -19.84 -37.42 13.67
C THR A 23 -18.36 -37.76 13.83
N LEU A 24 -17.99 -39.00 13.49
CA LEU A 24 -16.62 -39.49 13.59
C LEU A 24 -15.69 -38.74 12.64
N LEU A 25 -16.15 -38.44 11.43
CA LEU A 25 -15.39 -37.64 10.47
C LEU A 25 -15.10 -36.22 11.00
N LEU A 26 -16.12 -35.50 11.47
CA LEU A 26 -15.96 -34.15 12.02
C LEU A 26 -15.07 -34.13 13.26
N ALA A 27 -15.19 -35.14 14.12
CA ALA A 27 -14.33 -35.31 15.29
C ALA A 27 -12.87 -35.56 14.89
N ALA A 28 -12.64 -36.47 13.93
CA ALA A 28 -11.30 -36.76 13.42
C ALA A 28 -10.65 -35.51 12.79
N VAL A 29 -11.39 -34.78 11.95
CA VAL A 29 -10.90 -33.53 11.35
C VAL A 29 -10.61 -32.48 12.43
N GLY A 30 -11.49 -32.31 13.43
CA GLY A 30 -11.27 -31.40 14.54
C GLY A 30 -10.00 -31.71 15.34
N VAL A 31 -9.76 -32.99 15.65
CA VAL A 31 -8.53 -33.44 16.34
C VAL A 31 -7.29 -33.20 15.47
N VAL A 32 -7.34 -33.52 14.17
CA VAL A 32 -6.23 -33.27 13.24
C VAL A 32 -5.89 -31.79 13.16
N VAL A 33 -6.89 -30.91 13.06
CA VAL A 33 -6.69 -29.44 13.04
C VAL A 33 -6.05 -28.97 14.34
N LEU A 34 -6.48 -29.49 15.49
CA LEU A 34 -5.91 -29.12 16.79
C LEU A 34 -4.46 -29.60 16.95
N LEU A 35 -4.16 -30.84 16.53
CA LEU A 35 -2.80 -31.37 16.51
C LEU A 35 -1.90 -30.59 15.56
N TRP A 36 -2.40 -30.25 14.38
CA TRP A 36 -1.69 -29.40 13.42
C TRP A 36 -1.41 -28.02 14.02
N GLY A 37 -2.39 -27.40 14.69
CA GLY A 37 -2.21 -26.11 15.35
C GLY A 37 -1.17 -26.15 16.47
N PHE A 38 -1.15 -27.23 17.27
CA PHE A 38 -0.18 -27.41 18.34
C PHE A 38 1.24 -27.64 17.80
N GLU A 39 1.38 -28.47 16.77
CA GLU A 39 2.68 -28.71 16.11
C GLU A 39 3.19 -27.43 15.44
N ARG A 40 2.29 -26.67 14.79
CA ARG A 40 2.63 -25.38 14.21
C ARG A 40 3.10 -24.40 15.29
N TYR A 41 2.40 -24.30 16.42
CA TYR A 41 2.84 -23.47 17.55
C TYR A 41 4.22 -23.87 18.08
N ARG A 42 4.57 -25.16 18.11
CA ARG A 42 5.90 -25.62 18.54
C ARG A 42 7.02 -25.22 17.58
N THR A 43 6.69 -25.01 16.30
CA THR A 43 7.67 -24.67 15.25
C THR A 43 7.76 -23.17 15.00
N THR A 44 6.63 -22.45 14.98
CA THR A 44 6.55 -21.01 14.67
C THR A 44 6.31 -20.13 15.90
N PHE A 45 5.94 -20.70 17.05
CA PHE A 45 5.51 -19.99 18.26
C PHE A 45 4.39 -18.96 18.03
N SER A 46 3.64 -19.09 16.93
CA SER A 46 2.53 -18.20 16.59
C SER A 46 1.29 -18.52 17.43
N ARG A 47 1.00 -17.66 18.42
CA ARG A 47 -0.21 -17.76 19.24
C ARG A 47 -1.49 -17.60 18.42
N VAL A 48 -1.41 -16.91 17.29
CA VAL A 48 -2.56 -16.65 16.42
C VAL A 48 -2.93 -17.90 15.61
N GLU A 49 -1.95 -18.58 15.01
CA GLU A 49 -2.17 -19.84 14.28
C GLU A 49 -2.77 -20.91 15.21
N LEU A 50 -2.27 -20.99 16.45
CA LEU A 50 -2.83 -21.87 17.49
C LEU A 50 -4.27 -21.48 17.85
N GLY A 51 -4.54 -20.18 18.04
CA GLY A 51 -5.87 -19.67 18.36
C GLY A 51 -6.90 -20.00 17.28
N ILE A 52 -6.53 -19.85 16.00
CA ILE A 52 -7.38 -20.21 14.85
C ILE A 52 -7.64 -21.72 14.83
N ALA A 53 -6.59 -22.53 14.96
CA ALA A 53 -6.72 -23.99 14.96
C ALA A 53 -7.63 -24.48 16.11
N VAL A 54 -7.47 -23.92 17.32
CA VAL A 54 -8.33 -24.23 18.47
C VAL A 54 -9.78 -23.80 18.20
N ALA A 55 -10.02 -22.61 17.65
CA ALA A 55 -11.37 -22.13 17.35
C ALA A 55 -12.08 -23.01 16.31
N VAL A 56 -11.39 -23.38 15.22
CA VAL A 56 -11.92 -24.26 14.17
C VAL A 56 -12.16 -25.67 14.71
N ALA A 57 -11.20 -26.25 15.44
CA ALA A 57 -11.34 -27.56 16.05
C ALA A 57 -12.49 -27.59 17.07
N PHE A 58 -12.61 -26.56 17.90
CA PHE A 58 -13.70 -26.42 18.86
C PHE A 58 -15.06 -26.40 18.16
N GLY A 59 -15.21 -25.58 17.11
CA GLY A 59 -16.44 -25.52 16.31
C GLY A 59 -16.82 -26.87 15.70
N LEU A 60 -15.86 -27.61 15.13
CA LEU A 60 -16.09 -28.94 14.56
C LEU A 60 -16.50 -29.97 15.64
N LEU A 61 -15.82 -29.94 16.79
CA LEU A 61 -16.11 -30.84 17.91
C LEU A 61 -17.46 -30.53 18.57
N THR A 62 -17.87 -29.26 18.66
CA THR A 62 -19.20 -28.91 19.18
C THR A 62 -20.32 -29.31 18.23
N VAL A 63 -20.12 -29.24 16.90
CA VAL A 63 -21.09 -29.79 15.93
C VAL A 63 -21.19 -31.32 16.08
N ALA A 64 -20.06 -31.99 16.29
CA ALA A 64 -20.01 -33.44 16.42
C ALA A 64 -20.64 -33.95 17.72
N PHE A 65 -20.24 -33.42 18.88
CA PHE A 65 -20.60 -33.99 20.19
C PHE A 65 -21.66 -33.21 20.97
N ALA A 66 -21.93 -31.96 20.59
CA ALA A 66 -22.86 -31.08 21.30
C ALA A 66 -23.84 -30.35 20.34
N PRO A 67 -24.49 -31.03 19.38
CA PRO A 67 -25.41 -30.37 18.45
C PRO A 67 -26.62 -29.69 19.14
N GLY A 68 -26.94 -30.07 20.39
CA GLY A 68 -27.99 -29.42 21.19
C GLY A 68 -27.69 -27.95 21.50
N LEU A 69 -26.42 -27.57 21.58
CA LEU A 69 -26.00 -26.18 21.77
C LEU A 69 -26.49 -25.28 20.62
N TYR A 70 -26.49 -25.80 19.39
CA TYR A 70 -26.97 -25.06 18.23
C TYR A 70 -28.49 -24.92 18.21
N TRP A 71 -29.24 -25.81 18.87
CA TRP A 71 -30.68 -25.64 19.05
C TRP A 71 -31.00 -24.50 20.02
N THR A 72 -30.31 -24.46 21.17
CA THR A 72 -30.49 -23.38 22.15
C THR A 72 -30.10 -22.03 21.57
N LEU A 73 -29.00 -21.99 20.81
CA LEU A 73 -28.57 -20.77 20.12
C LEU A 73 -29.54 -20.39 19.00
N ALA A 74 -29.98 -21.33 18.17
CA ALA A 74 -30.93 -21.04 17.08
C ALA A 74 -32.26 -20.49 17.63
N GLY A 75 -32.77 -21.06 18.72
CA GLY A 75 -33.96 -20.57 19.41
C GLY A 75 -33.82 -19.15 19.94
N ALA A 76 -32.64 -18.78 20.46
CA ALA A 76 -32.37 -17.41 20.92
C ALA A 76 -32.42 -16.38 19.78
N PHE A 77 -32.14 -16.80 18.54
CA PHE A 77 -32.16 -15.95 17.34
C PHE A 77 -33.44 -16.12 16.49
N ASN A 78 -34.47 -16.80 17.00
CA ASN A 78 -35.69 -17.12 16.26
C ASN A 78 -35.43 -17.84 14.91
N LEU A 79 -34.38 -18.66 14.84
CA LEU A 79 -34.06 -19.45 13.66
C LEU A 79 -34.77 -20.81 13.74
N GLU A 80 -35.54 -21.15 12.71
CA GLU A 80 -36.28 -22.42 12.63
C GLU A 80 -35.39 -23.65 12.49
N SER A 81 -34.15 -23.46 12.02
CA SER A 81 -33.24 -24.55 11.70
C SER A 81 -31.82 -24.31 12.21
N ARG A 82 -31.29 -25.28 12.97
CA ARG A 82 -29.88 -25.33 13.36
C ARG A 82 -28.92 -25.35 12.17
N PHE A 83 -29.35 -25.86 11.00
CA PHE A 83 -28.52 -25.88 9.81
C PHE A 83 -28.25 -24.47 9.31
N ILE A 84 -29.24 -23.57 9.38
CA ILE A 84 -29.07 -22.17 9.03
C ILE A 84 -28.07 -21.50 9.98
N LEU A 85 -28.18 -21.76 11.30
CA LEU A 85 -27.23 -21.23 12.27
C LEU A 85 -25.79 -21.73 12.01
N ILE A 86 -25.61 -23.04 11.79
CA ILE A 86 -24.29 -23.62 11.49
C ILE A 86 -23.72 -23.01 10.20
N GLN A 87 -24.54 -22.83 9.16
CA GLN A 87 -24.12 -22.20 7.90
C GLN A 87 -23.71 -20.74 8.09
N ILE A 88 -24.47 -19.96 8.87
CA ILE A 88 -24.13 -18.57 9.20
C ILE A 88 -22.80 -18.51 9.95
N LEU A 89 -22.63 -19.31 11.02
CA LEU A 89 -21.40 -19.34 11.80
C LEU A 89 -20.19 -19.77 10.96
N THR A 90 -20.38 -20.75 10.06
CA THR A 90 -19.34 -21.20 9.14
C THR A 90 -18.94 -20.10 8.17
N ASN A 91 -19.90 -19.42 7.55
CA ASN A 91 -19.63 -18.31 6.62
C ASN A 91 -18.94 -17.14 7.32
N VAL A 92 -19.37 -16.76 8.53
CA VAL A 92 -18.71 -15.71 9.32
C VAL A 92 -17.28 -16.10 9.67
N THR A 93 -17.05 -17.36 10.07
CA THR A 93 -15.70 -17.87 10.37
C THR A 93 -14.80 -17.84 9.14
N PHE A 94 -15.30 -18.28 7.99
CA PHE A 94 -14.57 -18.20 6.72
C PHE A 94 -14.24 -16.77 6.35
N LEU A 95 -15.18 -15.84 6.50
CA LEU A 95 -14.96 -14.43 6.20
C LEU A 95 -13.86 -13.83 7.10
N VAL A 96 -13.90 -14.11 8.41
CA VAL A 96 -12.85 -13.70 9.35
C VAL A 96 -11.50 -14.29 8.98
N LEU A 97 -11.45 -15.58 8.61
CA LEU A 97 -10.21 -16.24 8.20
C LEU A 97 -9.66 -15.64 6.90
N ILE A 98 -10.51 -15.34 5.93
CA ILE A 98 -10.12 -14.67 4.69
C ILE A 98 -9.53 -13.29 5.00
N PHE A 99 -10.20 -12.49 5.84
CA PHE A 99 -9.68 -11.18 6.23
C PHE A 99 -8.36 -11.29 7.01
N TYR A 100 -8.23 -12.30 7.87
CA TYR A 100 -6.98 -12.57 8.58
C TYR A 100 -5.85 -12.94 7.61
N LEU A 101 -6.09 -13.84 6.66
CA LEU A 101 -5.10 -14.24 5.65
C LEU A 101 -4.70 -13.06 4.77
N VAL A 102 -5.68 -12.28 4.30
CA VAL A 102 -5.42 -11.05 3.54
C VAL A 102 -4.60 -10.07 4.37
N SER A 103 -4.94 -9.86 5.65
CA SER A 103 -4.16 -9.01 6.56
C SER A 103 -2.72 -9.52 6.71
N GLN A 104 -2.54 -10.82 6.91
CA GLN A 104 -1.22 -11.43 7.10
C GLN A 104 -0.37 -11.34 5.84
N LEU A 105 -0.99 -11.54 4.66
CA LEU A 105 -0.34 -11.36 3.36
C LEU A 105 0.11 -9.91 3.16
N ASN A 106 -0.77 -8.94 3.43
CA ASN A 106 -0.44 -7.52 3.33
C ASN A 106 0.70 -7.12 4.28
N THR A 107 0.71 -7.62 5.52
CA THR A 107 1.81 -7.37 6.47
C THR A 107 3.11 -7.96 5.96
N SER A 108 3.08 -9.20 5.44
CA SER A 108 4.27 -9.87 4.93
C SER A 108 4.87 -9.14 3.73
N GLN A 109 4.01 -8.67 2.80
CA GLN A 109 4.42 -7.87 1.65
C GLN A 109 5.09 -6.56 2.09
N ARG A 110 4.54 -5.86 3.10
CA ARG A 110 5.15 -4.64 3.66
C ARG A 110 6.53 -4.90 4.26
N THR A 111 6.67 -5.94 5.09
CA THR A 111 7.96 -6.26 5.72
C THR A 111 9.02 -6.63 4.69
N ILE A 112 8.66 -7.40 3.65
CA ILE A 112 9.56 -7.70 2.54
C ILE A 112 9.93 -6.41 1.80
N GLY A 113 8.96 -5.52 1.58
CA GLY A 113 9.17 -4.21 0.99
C GLY A 113 10.17 -3.35 1.76
N ASP A 114 10.00 -3.24 3.08
CA ASP A 114 10.88 -2.46 3.96
C ASP A 114 12.29 -3.04 4.03
N LEU A 115 12.43 -4.37 4.11
CA LEU A 115 13.74 -5.03 4.11
C LEU A 115 14.46 -4.78 2.78
N THR A 116 13.73 -4.95 1.68
CA THR A 116 14.23 -4.69 0.33
C THR A 116 14.67 -3.24 0.19
N ARG A 117 13.84 -2.28 0.62
CA ARG A 117 14.17 -0.85 0.63
C ARG A 117 15.46 -0.59 1.39
N SER A 118 15.59 -1.11 2.61
CA SER A 118 16.79 -0.90 3.42
C SER A 118 18.07 -1.42 2.76
N LEU A 119 17.99 -2.57 2.05
CA LEU A 119 19.12 -3.11 1.29
C LEU A 119 19.44 -2.25 0.07
N THR A 120 18.42 -1.78 -0.62
CA THR A 120 18.54 -0.92 -1.80
C THR A 120 19.17 0.43 -1.44
N VAL A 121 18.73 1.06 -0.34
CA VAL A 121 19.32 2.31 0.18
C VAL A 121 20.79 2.10 0.55
N GLN A 122 21.12 1.04 1.29
CA GLN A 122 22.51 0.74 1.65
C GLN A 122 23.43 0.54 0.44
N GLN A 123 22.92 -0.02 -0.66
CA GLN A 123 23.70 -0.17 -1.88
C GLN A 123 23.97 1.18 -2.57
N ALA A 124 23.00 2.11 -2.54
CA ALA A 124 23.16 3.45 -3.09
C ALA A 124 24.18 4.28 -2.29
N SER A 125 24.11 4.25 -0.95
CA SER A 125 24.99 5.02 -0.06
C SER A 125 26.47 4.63 -0.14
N ALA A 126 26.81 3.54 -0.82
CA ALA A 126 28.20 3.17 -1.08
C ALA A 126 28.82 3.91 -2.29
N VAL A 127 28.03 4.65 -3.07
CA VAL A 127 28.41 5.09 -4.43
C VAL A 127 28.58 6.60 -4.57
N ALA A 128 27.92 7.43 -3.76
CA ALA A 128 27.92 8.89 -3.95
C ALA A 128 28.16 9.67 -2.64
N GLU A 129 29.13 10.58 -2.63
CA GLU A 129 29.24 11.64 -1.63
C GLU A 129 29.55 12.95 -2.37
N TYR A 130 28.76 13.99 -2.11
CA TYR A 130 28.97 15.32 -2.69
C TYR A 130 29.24 16.33 -1.58
N ASP A 131 30.31 17.11 -1.70
CA ASP A 131 30.72 18.14 -0.73
C ASP A 131 30.10 19.52 -1.04
N GLU A 132 29.10 19.56 -1.93
CA GLU A 132 28.40 20.77 -2.34
C GLU A 132 26.88 20.64 -2.25
N ARG A 133 26.17 21.77 -2.32
CA ARG A 133 24.71 21.78 -2.25
C ARG A 133 24.10 20.99 -3.40
N THR A 134 23.26 20.03 -3.07
CA THR A 134 22.74 19.06 -4.03
C THR A 134 21.21 19.00 -4.01
N LEU A 135 20.64 19.04 -5.21
CA LEU A 135 19.24 18.80 -5.48
C LEU A 135 19.10 17.40 -6.07
N TYR A 136 18.32 16.55 -5.42
CA TYR A 136 18.06 15.20 -5.90
C TYR A 136 16.76 15.13 -6.69
N VAL A 137 16.78 14.54 -7.88
CA VAL A 137 15.59 14.28 -8.70
C VAL A 137 15.25 12.80 -8.57
N VAL A 138 14.24 12.48 -7.76
CA VAL A 138 13.76 11.12 -7.53
C VAL A 138 12.75 10.73 -8.60
N ILE A 139 13.09 9.69 -9.36
CA ILE A 139 12.34 9.21 -10.52
C ILE A 139 11.93 7.75 -10.29
N PRO A 140 10.71 7.48 -9.79
CA PRO A 140 10.17 6.13 -9.75
C PRO A 140 9.87 5.65 -11.18
N ALA A 141 10.38 4.48 -11.55
CA ALA A 141 10.24 3.91 -12.89
C ALA A 141 9.75 2.47 -12.84
N TYR A 142 8.74 2.12 -13.66
CA TYR A 142 8.23 0.75 -13.79
C TYR A 142 7.84 0.43 -15.23
N ASN A 143 8.72 -0.33 -15.90
CA ASN A 143 8.66 -0.63 -17.32
C ASN A 143 8.62 0.65 -18.19
N GLU A 144 9.66 1.48 -18.06
CA GLU A 144 9.82 2.78 -18.73
C GLU A 144 11.17 2.85 -19.48
N ALA A 145 11.66 1.71 -19.99
CA ALA A 145 12.95 1.63 -20.69
C ALA A 145 13.06 2.57 -21.90
N ASP A 146 11.94 2.85 -22.57
CA ASP A 146 11.90 3.67 -23.79
C ASP A 146 12.00 5.17 -23.49
N THR A 147 11.62 5.63 -22.29
CA THR A 147 11.49 7.08 -21.97
C THR A 147 12.49 7.55 -20.92
N ILE A 148 12.98 6.66 -20.04
CA ILE A 148 13.84 7.07 -18.92
C ILE A 148 15.15 7.73 -19.38
N GLY A 149 15.72 7.29 -20.51
CA GLY A 149 16.94 7.88 -21.06
C GLY A 149 16.74 9.34 -21.47
N ASP A 150 15.65 9.65 -22.17
CA ASP A 150 15.34 11.02 -22.59
C ASP A 150 15.08 11.93 -21.40
N VAL A 151 14.40 11.42 -20.37
CA VAL A 151 14.16 12.15 -19.12
C VAL A 151 15.48 12.49 -18.42
N LEU A 152 16.41 11.54 -18.32
CA LEU A 152 17.72 11.76 -17.70
C LEU A 152 18.60 12.69 -18.52
N ALA A 153 18.59 12.54 -19.85
CA ALA A 153 19.34 13.40 -20.78
C ALA A 153 18.90 14.87 -20.71
N ALA A 154 17.63 15.12 -20.41
CA ALA A 154 17.07 16.46 -20.33
C ALA A 154 17.40 17.20 -19.02
N LEU A 155 17.84 16.49 -17.97
CA LEU A 155 18.13 17.11 -16.68
C LEU A 155 19.31 18.09 -16.78
N PRO A 156 19.17 19.33 -16.27
CA PRO A 156 20.27 20.27 -16.24
C PRO A 156 21.30 19.84 -15.19
N GLU A 157 22.58 20.13 -15.39
CA GLU A 157 23.64 19.84 -14.41
C GLU A 157 23.46 20.61 -13.10
N ARG A 158 22.94 21.86 -13.17
CA ARG A 158 22.80 22.74 -11.99
C ARG A 158 21.52 23.57 -12.05
N ILE A 159 20.91 23.80 -10.88
CA ILE A 159 19.74 24.66 -10.70
C ILE A 159 19.96 25.53 -9.46
N HIS A 160 19.84 26.86 -9.60
CA HIS A 160 19.97 27.82 -8.49
C HIS A 160 21.21 27.57 -7.59
N GLY A 161 22.34 27.20 -8.21
CA GLY A 161 23.60 26.90 -7.49
C GLY A 161 23.68 25.53 -6.84
N HIS A 162 22.69 24.65 -7.03
CA HIS A 162 22.70 23.26 -6.56
C HIS A 162 23.13 22.34 -7.71
N LEU A 163 23.98 21.36 -7.43
CA LEU A 163 24.22 20.23 -8.33
C LEU A 163 22.93 19.41 -8.44
N VAL A 164 22.56 19.00 -9.65
CA VAL A 164 21.40 18.14 -9.87
C VAL A 164 21.85 16.70 -9.95
N GLN A 165 21.34 15.85 -9.06
CA GLN A 165 21.63 14.43 -9.04
C GLN A 165 20.35 13.61 -9.25
N ALA A 166 20.30 12.79 -10.29
CA ALA A 166 19.17 11.90 -10.52
C ALA A 166 19.26 10.64 -9.64
N VAL A 167 18.12 10.22 -9.10
CA VAL A 167 17.93 8.94 -8.40
C VAL A 167 16.80 8.20 -9.08
N VAL A 168 17.12 7.18 -9.86
CA VAL A 168 16.15 6.33 -10.53
C VAL A 168 15.87 5.11 -9.67
N VAL A 169 14.61 4.93 -9.31
CA VAL A 169 14.16 3.75 -8.56
C VAL A 169 13.35 2.86 -9.50
N SER A 170 14.01 1.83 -10.05
CA SER A 170 13.36 0.82 -10.88
C SER A 170 12.56 -0.13 -10.00
N ASP A 171 11.23 -0.02 -10.03
CA ASP A 171 10.32 -0.67 -9.09
C ASP A 171 9.87 -2.07 -9.55
N GLY A 172 10.81 -3.01 -9.62
CA GLY A 172 10.55 -4.38 -10.07
C GLY A 172 10.19 -4.47 -11.54
N SER A 173 10.90 -3.71 -12.39
CA SER A 173 10.64 -3.71 -13.84
C SER A 173 11.02 -5.04 -14.48
N ASP A 174 10.22 -5.48 -15.46
CA ASP A 174 10.47 -6.69 -16.25
C ASP A 174 11.19 -6.40 -17.58
N ASP A 175 11.44 -5.12 -17.88
CA ASP A 175 12.09 -4.65 -19.10
C ASP A 175 13.53 -4.16 -18.86
N ALA A 176 14.08 -3.38 -19.81
CA ALA A 176 15.42 -2.84 -19.71
C ALA A 176 15.54 -1.51 -18.93
N THR A 177 14.52 -1.10 -18.15
CA THR A 177 14.48 0.22 -17.47
C THR A 177 15.76 0.54 -16.69
N ARG A 178 16.22 -0.39 -15.85
CA ARG A 178 17.46 -0.20 -15.08
C ARG A 178 18.66 0.01 -15.99
N ARG A 179 18.81 -0.84 -17.02
CA ARG A 179 19.94 -0.78 -17.95
C ARG A 179 19.96 0.54 -18.72
N ALA A 180 18.79 1.02 -19.16
CA ALA A 180 18.67 2.29 -19.84
C ALA A 180 19.07 3.47 -18.92
N ALA A 181 18.73 3.40 -17.63
CA ALA A 181 19.15 4.41 -16.66
C ALA A 181 20.65 4.33 -16.30
N ASP A 182 21.24 3.13 -16.27
CA ASP A 182 22.66 2.90 -15.98
C ASP A 182 23.61 3.53 -17.03
N GLU A 183 23.09 3.93 -18.21
CA GLU A 183 23.86 4.62 -19.25
C GLU A 183 24.14 6.10 -18.92
N TYR A 184 23.53 6.63 -17.87
CA TYR A 184 23.62 8.03 -17.44
C TYR A 184 24.30 8.16 -16.08
N GLU A 185 24.77 9.37 -15.76
CA GLU A 185 25.32 9.71 -14.43
C GLU A 185 24.21 9.86 -13.38
N ALA A 186 23.44 8.79 -13.16
CA ALA A 186 22.35 8.71 -12.20
C ALA A 186 22.63 7.65 -11.13
N VAL A 187 22.10 7.85 -9.93
CA VAL A 187 22.02 6.80 -8.92
C VAL A 187 20.86 5.89 -9.30
N VAL A 188 21.16 4.68 -9.78
CA VAL A 188 20.14 3.73 -10.21
C VAL A 188 20.03 2.61 -9.18
N VAL A 189 18.81 2.42 -8.70
CA VAL A 189 18.49 1.36 -7.76
C VAL A 189 17.30 0.53 -8.24
N GLU A 190 17.25 -0.73 -7.83
CA GLU A 190 16.22 -1.67 -8.26
C GLU A 190 15.55 -2.32 -7.06
N HIS A 191 14.22 -2.33 -7.08
CA HIS A 191 13.43 -3.17 -6.20
C HIS A 191 13.24 -4.55 -6.84
N PRO A 192 13.61 -5.67 -6.20
CA PRO A 192 13.30 -7.03 -6.67
C PRO A 192 11.81 -7.33 -6.79
N ILE A 193 10.94 -6.57 -6.12
CA ILE A 193 9.49 -6.74 -6.16
C ILE A 193 8.87 -5.34 -6.25
N ASN A 194 7.91 -5.16 -7.15
CA ASN A 194 7.17 -3.90 -7.28
C ASN A 194 6.49 -3.51 -5.96
N GLN A 195 6.84 -2.33 -5.43
CA GLN A 195 6.31 -1.74 -4.21
C GLN A 195 5.34 -0.57 -4.49
N GLY A 196 5.08 -0.29 -5.76
CA GLY A 196 4.33 0.86 -6.23
C GLY A 196 5.11 2.17 -6.15
N GLN A 197 4.54 3.20 -6.78
CA GLN A 197 5.11 4.54 -6.84
C GLN A 197 5.43 5.11 -5.45
N GLY A 198 4.58 4.87 -4.44
CA GLY A 198 4.83 5.33 -3.07
C GLY A 198 6.05 4.67 -2.43
N GLY A 199 6.23 3.35 -2.61
CA GLY A 199 7.39 2.63 -2.11
C GLY A 199 8.69 3.07 -2.79
N ALA A 200 8.64 3.27 -4.11
CA ALA A 200 9.78 3.77 -4.89
C ALA A 200 10.17 5.20 -4.51
N LEU A 201 9.20 6.08 -4.28
CA LEU A 201 9.45 7.43 -3.79
C LEU A 201 10.07 7.44 -2.39
N GLN A 202 9.58 6.61 -1.48
CA GLN A 202 10.17 6.49 -0.14
C GLN A 202 11.63 6.05 -0.22
N THR A 203 11.96 5.05 -1.05
CA THR A 203 13.34 4.63 -1.28
C THR A 203 14.20 5.79 -1.78
N GLY A 204 13.71 6.58 -2.75
CA GLY A 204 14.43 7.74 -3.25
C GLY A 204 14.60 8.85 -2.21
N PHE A 205 13.61 9.06 -1.33
CA PHE A 205 13.70 10.00 -0.21
C PHE A 205 14.72 9.57 0.83
N ASP A 206 14.74 8.27 1.17
CA ASP A 206 15.72 7.71 2.10
C ASP A 206 17.14 7.88 1.54
N ILE A 207 17.36 7.56 0.25
CA ILE A 207 18.65 7.79 -0.43
C ILE A 207 19.03 9.27 -0.39
N ALA A 208 18.13 10.17 -0.83
CA ALA A 208 18.41 11.59 -0.85
C ALA A 208 18.71 12.16 0.55
N SER A 209 17.98 11.70 1.58
CA SER A 209 18.20 12.11 2.96
C SER A 209 19.55 11.62 3.50
N ASP A 210 19.91 10.36 3.24
CA ASP A 210 21.20 9.79 3.66
C ASP A 210 22.40 10.53 3.06
N HIS A 211 22.21 11.14 1.88
CA HIS A 211 23.23 11.90 1.17
C HIS A 211 23.12 13.42 1.36
N GLY A 212 22.36 13.86 2.37
CA GLY A 212 22.32 15.28 2.76
C GLY A 212 21.67 16.20 1.72
N ALA A 213 20.68 15.73 0.96
CA ALA A 213 19.95 16.54 0.00
C ALA A 213 19.47 17.88 0.60
N ASP A 214 19.72 18.99 -0.10
CA ASP A 214 19.13 20.29 0.27
C ASP A 214 17.68 20.37 -0.21
N ILE A 215 17.42 19.83 -1.40
CA ILE A 215 16.13 19.85 -2.09
C ILE A 215 15.92 18.50 -2.78
N VAL A 216 14.70 17.98 -2.71
CA VAL A 216 14.29 16.80 -3.49
C VAL A 216 13.16 17.18 -4.41
N VAL A 217 13.33 16.89 -5.69
CA VAL A 217 12.28 16.95 -6.69
C VAL A 217 11.81 15.54 -6.99
N THR A 218 10.50 15.34 -7.18
CA THR A 218 9.99 14.08 -7.72
C THR A 218 9.45 14.27 -9.12
N MET A 219 9.74 13.32 -10.00
CA MET A 219 9.34 13.38 -11.39
C MET A 219 8.95 11.99 -11.91
N ASP A 220 7.96 11.90 -12.81
CA ASP A 220 7.56 10.63 -13.41
C ASP A 220 8.54 10.27 -14.54
N ALA A 221 8.77 8.98 -14.74
CA ALA A 221 9.72 8.46 -15.74
C ALA A 221 9.20 8.49 -17.20
N ASP A 222 7.99 9.01 -17.44
CA ASP A 222 7.27 8.91 -18.71
C ASP A 222 7.38 10.16 -19.60
N GLY A 223 8.20 11.13 -19.20
CA GLY A 223 8.45 12.36 -19.96
C GLY A 223 7.35 13.42 -19.87
N GLN A 224 6.28 13.22 -19.08
CA GLN A 224 5.18 14.19 -19.03
C GLN A 224 5.51 15.48 -18.27
N HIS A 225 6.51 15.45 -17.40
CA HIS A 225 6.88 16.58 -16.56
C HIS A 225 7.88 17.51 -17.27
N PRO A 226 7.64 18.84 -17.21
CA PRO A 226 8.47 19.82 -17.90
C PRO A 226 9.79 20.05 -17.15
N VAL A 227 10.86 19.40 -17.61
CA VAL A 227 12.21 19.52 -17.03
C VAL A 227 12.73 20.97 -17.08
N ASP A 228 12.35 21.72 -18.11
CA ASP A 228 12.65 23.14 -18.28
C ASP A 228 12.05 24.03 -17.18
N GLN A 229 11.00 23.56 -16.50
CA GLN A 229 10.33 24.28 -15.40
C GLN A 229 10.85 23.89 -14.01
N LEU A 230 11.83 22.98 -13.90
CA LEU A 230 12.48 22.66 -12.64
C LEU A 230 12.99 23.90 -11.88
N PRO A 231 13.64 24.91 -12.53
CA PRO A 231 14.07 26.11 -11.83
C PRO A 231 12.92 26.87 -11.16
N ASP A 232 11.76 26.97 -11.81
CA ASP A 232 10.60 27.65 -11.24
C ASP A 232 9.95 26.85 -10.10
N LEU A 233 9.94 25.51 -10.20
CA LEU A 233 9.46 24.62 -9.15
C LEU A 233 10.31 24.72 -7.87
N VAL A 234 11.62 24.85 -8.04
CA VAL A 234 12.59 24.83 -6.93
C VAL A 234 12.75 26.20 -6.27
N ARG A 235 12.54 27.29 -7.04
CA ARG A 235 12.75 28.67 -6.59
C ARG A 235 12.09 29.00 -5.23
N PRO A 236 10.82 28.66 -4.93
CA PRO A 236 10.22 29.01 -3.64
C PRO A 236 10.89 28.35 -2.43
N ILE A 237 11.60 27.23 -2.60
CA ILE A 237 12.36 26.59 -1.51
C ILE A 237 13.69 27.32 -1.31
N VAL A 238 14.34 27.70 -2.42
CA VAL A 238 15.59 28.48 -2.43
C VAL A 238 15.40 29.85 -1.81
N ASP A 239 14.28 30.50 -2.11
CA ASP A 239 13.90 31.82 -1.58
C ASP A 239 13.32 31.75 -0.14
N ASP A 240 13.30 30.56 0.46
CA ASP A 240 12.74 30.28 1.79
C ASP A 240 11.26 30.70 1.95
N GLU A 241 10.48 30.60 0.88
CA GLU A 241 9.03 30.87 0.89
C GLU A 241 8.20 29.62 1.18
N ALA A 242 8.73 28.45 0.84
CA ALA A 242 8.05 27.16 0.95
C ALA A 242 8.96 26.04 1.47
N ASP A 243 8.33 24.96 1.96
CA ASP A 243 9.00 23.71 2.30
C ASP A 243 8.53 22.56 1.39
N TYR A 244 7.37 22.72 0.77
CA TYR A 244 6.81 21.81 -0.23
C TYR A 244 6.18 22.63 -1.37
N VAL A 245 6.67 22.46 -2.58
CA VAL A 245 6.18 23.15 -3.78
C VAL A 245 5.52 22.13 -4.70
N LEU A 246 4.31 22.43 -5.13
CA LEU A 246 3.50 21.57 -5.99
C LEU A 246 3.32 22.21 -7.36
N GLY A 247 3.66 21.49 -8.42
CA GLY A 247 3.28 21.90 -9.77
C GLY A 247 1.77 21.74 -9.97
N SER A 248 1.10 22.78 -10.47
CA SER A 248 -0.33 22.71 -10.80
C SER A 248 -0.61 22.97 -12.28
N ARG A 249 -1.17 21.95 -12.94
CA ARG A 249 -1.68 22.06 -14.32
C ARG A 249 -2.92 22.96 -14.44
N TYR A 250 -3.59 23.25 -13.32
CA TYR A 250 -4.77 24.11 -13.28
C TYR A 250 -4.43 25.57 -12.99
N ARG A 251 -3.19 25.85 -12.57
CA ARG A 251 -2.60 27.19 -12.54
C ARG A 251 -1.84 27.51 -13.84
N GLY A 252 -1.26 26.50 -14.48
CA GLY A 252 -0.61 26.57 -15.79
C GLY A 252 -1.48 26.02 -16.92
N GLU A 253 -0.91 25.13 -17.74
CA GLU A 253 -1.54 24.53 -18.92
C GLU A 253 -1.63 22.99 -18.81
N ASP A 254 -2.79 22.42 -19.14
CA ASP A 254 -3.04 20.97 -19.15
C ASP A 254 -3.16 20.43 -20.58
N ASN A 255 -2.03 20.03 -21.17
CA ASN A 255 -1.97 19.43 -22.50
C ASN A 255 -2.02 17.89 -22.46
N SER A 256 -2.25 17.29 -21.29
CA SER A 256 -2.23 15.83 -21.08
C SER A 256 -3.40 15.04 -21.67
N GLY A 257 -4.31 15.68 -22.43
CA GLY A 257 -5.46 15.01 -23.04
C GLY A 257 -6.53 14.50 -22.06
N ASN A 258 -6.52 14.97 -20.80
CA ASN A 258 -7.41 14.48 -19.74
C ASN A 258 -8.90 14.54 -20.10
N SER A 259 -9.61 13.42 -19.94
CA SER A 259 -11.07 13.37 -20.10
C SER A 259 -11.78 14.30 -19.10
N MET A 260 -12.94 14.84 -19.49
CA MET A 260 -13.77 15.67 -18.60
C MET A 260 -14.12 14.96 -17.28
N THR A 261 -14.29 13.64 -17.31
CA THR A 261 -14.54 12.81 -16.12
C THR A 261 -13.33 12.77 -15.16
N ARG A 262 -12.11 12.64 -15.68
CA ARG A 262 -10.88 12.67 -14.88
C ARG A 262 -10.68 14.06 -14.24
N ARG A 263 -10.92 15.14 -15.00
CA ARG A 263 -10.87 16.51 -14.47
C ARG A 263 -11.88 16.74 -13.35
N GLY A 264 -13.10 16.23 -13.51
CA GLY A 264 -14.13 16.28 -12.46
C GLY A 264 -13.69 15.54 -11.19
N GLY A 265 -13.17 14.32 -11.34
CA GLY A 265 -12.62 13.54 -10.24
C GLY A 265 -11.52 14.28 -9.48
N ILE A 266 -10.50 14.77 -10.20
CA ILE A 266 -9.38 15.52 -9.57
C ILE A 266 -9.91 16.70 -8.77
N ARG A 267 -10.83 17.51 -9.32
CA ARG A 267 -11.44 18.65 -8.59
C ARG A 267 -12.17 18.21 -7.32
N THR A 268 -12.92 17.12 -7.37
CA THR A 268 -13.63 16.59 -6.18
C THR A 268 -12.64 16.16 -5.09
N PHE A 269 -11.56 15.46 -5.46
CA PHE A 269 -10.54 15.03 -4.51
C PHE A 269 -9.70 16.20 -3.97
N THR A 270 -9.33 17.15 -4.82
CA THR A 270 -8.69 18.40 -4.39
C THR A 270 -9.56 19.13 -3.37
N TRP A 271 -10.87 19.26 -3.62
CA TRP A 271 -11.80 19.88 -2.66
C TRP A 271 -11.83 19.15 -1.32
N LEU A 272 -11.86 17.81 -1.33
CA LEU A 272 -11.85 17.00 -0.12
C LEU A 272 -10.56 17.18 0.68
N ILE A 273 -9.41 17.13 0.02
CA ILE A 273 -8.09 17.33 0.65
C ILE A 273 -8.00 18.74 1.22
N ASN A 274 -8.40 19.77 0.48
CA ASN A 274 -8.44 21.15 0.98
C ASN A 274 -9.29 21.28 2.24
N ARG A 275 -10.41 20.56 2.31
CA ARG A 275 -11.29 20.62 3.47
C ARG A 275 -10.72 19.90 4.70
N LEU A 276 -10.01 18.79 4.50
CA LEU A 276 -9.43 17.96 5.56
C LEU A 276 -8.07 18.51 6.05
N ALA A 277 -7.19 18.89 5.13
CA ALA A 277 -5.82 19.34 5.40
C ALA A 277 -5.69 20.87 5.55
N LYS A 278 -6.81 21.61 5.40
CA LYS A 278 -6.86 23.09 5.43
C LYS A 278 -5.81 23.70 4.50
N THR A 279 -5.90 23.31 3.23
CA THR A 279 -5.09 23.80 2.11
C THR A 279 -5.97 24.50 1.07
N ASP A 280 -5.33 25.18 0.14
CA ASP A 280 -5.92 25.90 -0.98
C ASP A 280 -5.32 25.47 -2.33
N ILE A 281 -4.84 24.23 -2.40
CA ILE A 281 -4.26 23.66 -3.63
C ILE A 281 -5.31 23.44 -4.72
N THR A 282 -4.86 23.35 -5.95
CA THR A 282 -5.68 23.18 -7.15
C THR A 282 -5.47 21.81 -7.81
N ASP A 283 -4.29 21.19 -7.71
CA ASP A 283 -4.02 19.85 -8.27
C ASP A 283 -3.46 18.86 -7.25
N CYS A 284 -4.33 18.06 -6.62
CA CYS A 284 -3.88 17.06 -5.64
C CYS A 284 -3.25 15.79 -6.24
N THR A 285 -3.05 15.72 -7.55
CA THR A 285 -2.64 14.49 -8.24
C THR A 285 -1.33 14.61 -9.01
N ASN A 286 -0.71 15.80 -9.04
CA ASN A 286 0.52 15.99 -9.76
C ASN A 286 1.71 15.33 -9.04
N GLY A 287 2.52 14.60 -9.80
CA GLY A 287 3.76 13.99 -9.33
C GLY A 287 4.95 14.96 -9.33
N PHE A 288 4.84 16.10 -10.01
CA PHE A 288 5.89 17.11 -10.12
C PHE A 288 5.87 18.06 -8.92
N ARG A 289 6.83 17.89 -8.02
CA ARG A 289 6.92 18.61 -6.73
C ARG A 289 8.35 18.75 -6.28
N ALA A 290 8.63 19.79 -5.52
CA ALA A 290 9.90 20.00 -4.83
C ALA A 290 9.66 20.02 -3.32
N ILE A 291 10.59 19.46 -2.54
CA ILE A 291 10.51 19.30 -1.10
C ILE A 291 11.84 19.73 -0.50
N ARG A 292 11.81 20.49 0.60
CA ARG A 292 13.01 20.84 1.36
C ARG A 292 13.60 19.57 1.97
N GLY A 293 14.87 19.31 1.70
CA GLY A 293 15.55 18.08 2.11
C GLY A 293 15.54 17.85 3.63
N SER A 294 15.68 18.91 4.42
CA SER A 294 15.60 18.85 5.90
C SER A 294 14.22 18.43 6.45
N ARG A 295 13.19 18.31 5.59
CA ARG A 295 11.83 17.92 5.95
C ARG A 295 11.45 16.54 5.43
N LEU A 296 12.35 15.84 4.72
CA LEU A 296 12.08 14.50 4.18
C LEU A 296 11.76 13.48 5.26
N ALA A 297 12.49 13.51 6.38
CA ALA A 297 12.28 12.60 7.51
C ALA A 297 10.89 12.73 8.15
N ASP A 298 10.20 13.86 7.94
CA ASP A 298 8.84 14.08 8.43
C ASP A 298 7.78 13.44 7.52
N LEU A 299 8.15 13.00 6.31
CA LEU A 299 7.23 12.53 5.28
C LEU A 299 7.31 11.00 5.15
N THR A 300 6.40 10.30 5.84
CA THR A 300 6.29 8.83 5.72
C THR A 300 5.20 8.45 4.71
N LEU A 301 5.60 7.82 3.61
CA LEU A 301 4.69 7.25 2.62
C LEU A 301 4.31 5.81 2.98
N THR A 302 3.03 5.49 2.87
CA THR A 302 2.52 4.13 3.11
C THR A 302 1.62 3.61 2.00
N GLU A 303 1.23 4.47 1.08
CA GLU A 303 0.30 4.13 0.00
C GLU A 303 1.04 3.90 -1.31
N GLU A 304 0.90 2.69 -1.86
CA GLU A 304 1.63 2.25 -3.06
C GLU A 304 1.29 3.07 -4.32
N ARG A 305 0.04 3.53 -4.47
CA ARG A 305 -0.47 4.11 -5.73
C ARG A 305 -0.91 5.57 -5.65
N PHE A 306 -1.09 6.11 -4.45
CA PHE A 306 -1.67 7.44 -4.21
C PHE A 306 -0.74 8.30 -3.36
N SER A 307 0.54 8.31 -3.73
CA SER A 307 1.58 9.04 -2.99
C SER A 307 1.41 10.56 -3.04
N ALA A 308 0.91 11.13 -4.14
CA ALA A 308 0.69 12.58 -4.28
C ALA A 308 -0.27 13.17 -3.21
N PRO A 309 -1.51 12.67 -3.06
CA PRO A 309 -2.42 13.15 -2.02
C PRO A 309 -1.94 12.81 -0.60
N GLU A 310 -1.28 11.66 -0.40
CA GLU A 310 -0.69 11.30 0.90
C GLU A 310 0.36 12.34 1.32
N LEU A 311 1.27 12.72 0.42
CA LEU A 311 2.32 13.72 0.70
C LEU A 311 1.76 15.09 1.03
N ILE A 312 0.68 15.53 0.37
CA ILE A 312 0.04 16.80 0.68
C ILE A 312 -0.51 16.77 2.12
N ILE A 313 -1.19 15.70 2.50
CA ILE A 313 -1.76 15.54 3.85
C ILE A 313 -0.64 15.47 4.89
N GLU A 314 0.37 14.62 4.69
CA GLU A 314 1.52 14.48 5.59
C GLU A 314 2.31 15.79 5.72
N SER A 315 2.55 16.50 4.61
CA SER A 315 3.21 17.81 4.62
C SER A 315 2.46 18.80 5.51
N ARG A 316 1.13 18.84 5.43
CA ARG A 316 0.32 19.73 6.28
C ARG A 316 0.29 19.31 7.73
N LYS A 317 0.18 18.01 8.01
CA LYS A 317 0.20 17.49 9.39
C LYS A 317 1.52 17.81 10.09
N ASN A 318 2.63 17.77 9.35
CA ASN A 318 3.96 18.12 9.85
C ASN A 318 4.28 19.63 9.78
N GLY A 319 3.32 20.47 9.39
CA GLY A 319 3.44 21.93 9.43
C GLY A 319 4.29 22.54 8.31
N LEU A 320 4.48 21.85 7.19
CA LEU A 320 5.20 22.41 6.02
C LEU A 320 4.39 23.53 5.36
N ARG A 321 5.12 24.54 4.87
CA ARG A 321 4.58 25.60 4.01
C ARG A 321 4.42 25.06 2.59
N ILE A 322 3.17 25.01 2.11
CA ILE A 322 2.83 24.51 0.78
C ILE A 322 2.56 25.68 -0.15
N VAL A 323 3.22 25.69 -1.32
CA VAL A 323 2.99 26.65 -2.40
C VAL A 323 2.72 25.90 -3.71
N GLU A 324 1.85 26.45 -4.55
CA GLU A 324 1.66 25.96 -5.92
C GLU A 324 2.35 26.86 -6.93
N VAL A 325 3.01 26.25 -7.91
CA VAL A 325 3.53 26.93 -9.10
C VAL A 325 2.77 26.48 -10.35
N PRO A 326 2.52 27.36 -11.33
CA PRO A 326 1.93 26.95 -12.59
C PRO A 326 2.90 26.04 -13.34
N VAL A 327 2.40 24.91 -13.85
CA VAL A 327 3.20 24.02 -14.70
C VAL A 327 2.45 23.59 -15.96
N THR A 328 3.20 23.27 -17.01
CA THR A 328 2.66 22.74 -18.26
C THR A 328 2.86 21.22 -18.29
N ILE A 329 1.77 20.46 -18.28
CA ILE A 329 1.87 18.98 -18.38
C ILE A 329 1.66 18.57 -19.83
N HIS A 330 2.62 17.83 -20.38
CA HIS A 330 2.62 17.36 -21.75
C HIS A 330 1.83 16.05 -21.92
N GLU A 331 1.47 15.74 -23.16
CA GLU A 331 0.92 14.42 -23.50
C GLU A 331 2.03 13.36 -23.36
N ARG A 332 1.65 12.12 -23.01
CA ARG A 332 2.62 11.05 -22.83
C ARG A 332 3.20 10.66 -24.18
N GLU A 333 4.53 10.61 -24.30
CA GLU A 333 5.19 10.30 -25.58
C GLU A 333 5.03 8.82 -25.97
N ALA A 334 4.95 7.89 -24.99
CA ALA A 334 4.72 6.47 -25.22
C ALA A 334 4.06 5.73 -24.02
N GLY A 335 3.31 4.66 -24.29
CA GLY A 335 2.78 3.71 -23.29
C GLY A 335 1.26 3.77 -23.00
N GLU A 336 0.68 2.66 -22.55
CA GLU A 336 -0.75 2.58 -22.18
C GLU A 336 -1.02 3.06 -20.74
N THR A 337 -2.15 3.76 -20.52
CA THR A 337 -2.57 4.18 -19.19
C THR A 337 -2.97 2.97 -18.32
N LYS A 338 -2.11 2.57 -17.38
CA LYS A 338 -2.32 1.43 -16.47
C LYS A 338 -3.34 1.68 -15.32
N LYS A 339 -4.10 2.80 -15.33
CA LYS A 339 -5.00 3.22 -14.23
C LYS A 339 -6.48 2.80 -14.48
N PRO A 340 -7.06 1.83 -13.73
CA PRO A 340 -8.46 1.42 -13.89
C PRO A 340 -9.45 2.47 -13.34
N LYS A 341 -10.49 2.81 -14.12
CA LYS A 341 -11.33 4.01 -13.90
C LYS A 341 -12.18 4.02 -12.62
N LEU A 342 -12.75 2.90 -12.18
CA LEU A 342 -13.63 2.87 -10.98
C LEU A 342 -12.87 2.56 -9.67
N GLY A 343 -11.91 1.62 -9.70
CA GLY A 343 -11.11 1.28 -8.52
C GLY A 343 -10.23 2.43 -8.04
N TYR A 344 -9.82 3.32 -8.95
CA TYR A 344 -8.98 4.47 -8.63
C TYR A 344 -9.65 5.47 -7.69
N ALA A 345 -10.94 5.77 -7.89
CA ALA A 345 -11.66 6.75 -7.07
C ALA A 345 -11.88 6.24 -5.63
N VAL A 346 -12.21 4.95 -5.47
CA VAL A 346 -12.39 4.32 -4.16
C VAL A 346 -11.06 4.22 -3.42
N GLY A 347 -9.99 3.82 -4.12
CA GLY A 347 -8.65 3.79 -3.56
C GLY A 347 -8.20 5.16 -3.05
N LEU A 348 -8.34 6.19 -3.89
CA LEU A 348 -7.98 7.56 -3.55
C LEU A 348 -8.77 8.10 -2.34
N ALA A 349 -10.08 7.85 -2.28
CA ALA A 349 -10.90 8.24 -1.13
C ALA A 349 -10.45 7.54 0.17
N ARG A 350 -10.13 6.24 0.09
CA ARG A 350 -9.62 5.46 1.22
C ARG A 350 -8.28 6.00 1.69
N THR A 351 -7.33 6.24 0.78
CA THR A 351 -6.01 6.81 1.09
C THR A 351 -6.17 8.13 1.83
N ILE A 352 -6.98 9.07 1.30
CA ILE A 352 -7.22 10.38 1.93
C ILE A 352 -7.75 10.21 3.37
N PHE A 353 -8.71 9.30 3.58
CA PHE A 353 -9.31 9.08 4.89
C PHE A 353 -8.34 8.42 5.88
N VAL A 354 -7.60 7.40 5.44
CA VAL A 354 -6.65 6.66 6.28
C VAL A 354 -5.46 7.54 6.68
N THR A 355 -4.86 8.26 5.72
CA THR A 355 -3.75 9.18 5.99
C THR A 355 -4.17 10.33 6.91
N TRP A 356 -5.43 10.79 6.83
CA TRP A 356 -5.94 11.84 7.71
C TRP A 356 -6.20 11.37 9.15
N ILE A 357 -6.55 10.09 9.36
CA ILE A 357 -6.82 9.52 10.69
C ILE A 357 -5.55 9.12 11.44
N ARG A 358 -4.60 8.51 10.72
CA ARG A 358 -3.22 8.45 11.21
C ARG A 358 -2.76 9.87 11.49
#